data_AF-A0A8B6DNY7-F1
#
_entry.id   AF-A0A8B6DNY7-F1
#
_cell.length_a   1.000
_cell.length_b   1.000
_cell.length_c   1.000
_cell.angle_alpha   90.00
_cell.angle_beta   90.00
_cell.angle_gamma   90.00
#
_symmetry.space_group_name_H-M   'P 1'
#
loop_
_entity.id
_entity.type
_entity.pdbx_description
1 polymer ?
#
loop_
_entity_poly.entity_id
_entity_poly.type
_entity_poly.pdbx_seq_one_letter_code
_entity_poly.pdbx_strand_id
1 'polypeptide(L)'
;MTVLDLKVCADRNLVVGKVIVLLHAREEVDLPKKVKRCKNSIKMYQTSFCFTWNLTNGFYDTVNIDRLTEVNETEMRRKEWKPGHRECALLRRQMFVPQSTHRYINVLTNEAVFKGKSLSMIVSPQHFVAILM
;
A
#
# COMPACT_ATOMS: atom_id res chain seq x y z
N MET A 1 -8.11 7.66 2.94
CA MET A 1 -7.60 6.32 3.33
C MET A 1 -7.11 5.63 2.08
N THR A 2 -5.88 5.11 2.10
CA THR A 2 -5.34 4.33 0.98
C THR A 2 -5.02 2.93 1.51
N VAL A 3 -5.71 1.92 0.97
CA VAL A 3 -5.45 0.51 1.28
C VAL A 3 -4.43 -0.02 0.29
N LEU A 4 -3.44 -0.74 0.81
CA LEU A 4 -2.36 -1.29 0.01
C LEU A 4 -2.23 -2.78 0.29
N ASP A 5 -2.48 -3.60 -0.73
CA ASP A 5 -2.22 -5.04 -0.66
C ASP A 5 -0.72 -5.31 -0.81
N LEU A 6 -0.11 -5.79 0.26
CA LEU A 6 1.32 -6.08 0.29
C LEU A 6 1.62 -7.49 -0.17
N LYS A 7 0.85 -8.48 0.30
CA LYS A 7 1.15 -9.89 0.03
C LYS A 7 -0.08 -10.77 0.22
N VAL A 8 -0.18 -11.81 -0.61
CA VAL A 8 -1.14 -12.90 -0.43
C VAL A 8 -0.37 -14.18 -0.15
N CYS A 9 -0.74 -14.90 0.90
CA CYS A 9 -0.22 -16.22 1.24
C CYS A 9 -1.30 -17.26 0.93
N ALA A 10 -1.19 -17.87 -0.25
CA ALA A 10 -2.16 -18.86 -0.74
C ALA A 10 -2.24 -20.09 0.18
N ASP A 11 -1.10 -20.58 0.69
CA ASP A 11 -1.07 -21.80 1.51
C ASP A 11 -1.86 -21.67 2.82
N ARG A 12 -1.98 -20.46 3.36
CA ARG A 12 -2.71 -20.17 4.61
C ARG A 12 -4.01 -19.40 4.39
N ASN A 13 -4.38 -19.10 3.13
CA ASN A 13 -5.50 -18.22 2.79
C ASN A 13 -5.46 -16.87 3.53
N LEU A 14 -4.27 -16.28 3.67
CA LEU A 14 -4.08 -15.00 4.36
C LEU A 14 -3.70 -13.89 3.39
N VAL A 15 -4.31 -12.72 3.54
CA VAL A 15 -3.90 -11.49 2.89
C VAL A 15 -3.24 -10.60 3.93
N VAL A 16 -2.07 -10.06 3.60
CA VAL A 16 -1.38 -9.06 4.41
C VAL A 16 -1.50 -7.72 3.71
N GLY A 17 -2.15 -6.78 4.38
CA GLY A 17 -2.37 -5.42 3.90
C GLY A 17 -1.74 -4.39 4.82
N LYS A 18 -1.46 -3.21 4.27
CA LYS A 18 -1.10 -2.01 5.02
C LYS A 18 -2.04 -0.89 4.62
N VAL A 19 -2.57 -0.19 5.60
CA VAL A 19 -3.42 0.96 5.38
C VAL A 19 -2.66 2.19 5.83
N ILE A 20 -2.61 3.19 4.96
CA ILE A 20 -2.11 4.52 5.33
C ILE A 20 -3.32 5.44 5.47
N VAL A 21 -3.42 6.07 6.64
CA VAL A 21 -4.56 6.90 7.02
C VAL A 21 -4.08 8.30 7.35
N LEU A 22 -4.83 9.27 6.81
CA LEU A 22 -4.82 10.65 7.29
C LEU A 22 -6.01 10.82 8.21
N LEU A 23 -5.77 11.37 9.39
CA LEU A 23 -6.79 11.59 10.38
C LEU A 23 -6.54 12.89 11.14
N HIS A 24 -7.62 13.46 11.66
CA HIS A 24 -7.59 14.60 12.55
C HIS A 24 -7.66 14.10 13.99
N ALA A 25 -6.66 14.44 14.79
CA ALA A 25 -6.62 14.07 16.20
C ALA A 25 -6.28 15.28 17.07
N ARG A 26 -6.62 15.17 18.36
CA ARG A 26 -6.18 16.14 19.36
C ARG A 26 -4.86 15.69 19.93
N GLU A 27 -3.93 16.63 20.07
CA GLU A 27 -2.69 16.39 20.77
C GLU A 27 -3.00 16.27 22.27
N GLU A 28 -2.63 15.14 22.87
CA GLU A 28 -2.75 14.96 24.30
C GLU A 28 -1.57 15.66 24.98
N VAL A 29 -1.85 16.79 25.62
CA VAL A 29 -0.84 17.53 26.39
C VAL A 29 -1.14 17.37 27.88
N ASP A 30 -0.14 16.91 28.64
CA ASP A 30 -0.14 16.83 30.11
C ASP A 30 -0.05 18.23 30.75
N LEU A 31 -1.01 19.09 30.43
CA LEU A 31 -1.16 20.42 31.03
C LEU A 31 -2.28 20.45 32.06
N PRO A 32 -2.17 21.24 33.15
CA PRO A 32 -3.20 21.35 34.17
C PRO A 32 -4.54 21.79 33.55
N LYS A 33 -5.64 21.19 34.04
CA LYS A 33 -7.01 21.27 33.49
C LYS A 33 -7.53 22.70 33.19
N LYS A 34 -6.98 23.74 33.80
CA LYS A 34 -7.36 25.16 33.58
C LYS A 34 -6.83 25.75 32.27
N VAL A 35 -5.74 25.22 31.70
CA VAL A 35 -5.15 25.68 30.42
C VAL A 35 -5.65 24.86 29.22
N LYS A 36 -6.22 23.67 29.46
CA LYS A 36 -6.70 22.72 28.42
C LYS A 36 -7.79 23.29 27.49
N ARG A 37 -8.56 24.31 27.90
CA ARG A 37 -9.64 24.86 27.06
C ARG A 37 -9.17 25.75 25.90
N CYS A 38 -7.95 26.31 25.96
CA CYS A 38 -7.52 27.32 24.99
C CYS A 38 -6.46 26.84 23.97
N LYS A 39 -5.94 25.61 24.07
CA LYS A 39 -4.87 25.08 23.18
C LYS A 39 -5.13 23.70 22.57
N ASN A 40 -6.36 23.17 22.66
CA ASN A 40 -6.71 21.90 22.02
C ASN A 40 -6.97 22.10 20.50
N SER A 41 -5.95 22.52 19.76
CA SER A 41 -6.03 22.54 18.30
C SER A 41 -6.09 21.11 17.77
N ILE A 42 -7.09 20.84 16.94
CA ILE A 42 -7.14 19.61 16.15
C ILE A 42 -6.09 19.75 15.05
N LYS A 43 -5.17 18.80 14.99
CA LYS A 43 -4.10 18.75 13.98
C LYS A 43 -4.32 17.55 13.06
N MET A 44 -3.79 17.64 11.85
CA MET A 44 -3.78 16.53 10.90
C MET A 44 -2.56 15.64 11.15
N TYR A 45 -2.79 14.34 11.21
CA TYR A 45 -1.76 13.33 11.41
C TYR A 45 -1.85 12.27 10.32
N GLN A 46 -0.71 11.68 10.02
CA GLN A 46 -0.58 10.44 9.28
C GLN A 46 -0.23 9.31 10.25
N THR A 47 -0.82 8.15 10.02
CA THR A 47 -0.39 6.89 10.62
C THR A 47 -0.55 5.79 9.58
N SER A 48 0.01 4.63 9.88
CA SER A 48 -0.22 3.44 9.11
C SER A 48 -0.42 2.24 10.02
N PHE A 49 -1.19 1.25 9.57
CA PHE A 49 -1.31 -0.01 10.28
C PHE A 49 -1.27 -1.17 9.29
N CYS A 50 -0.67 -2.27 9.73
CA CYS A 50 -0.61 -3.52 9.01
C CYS A 50 -1.64 -4.48 9.62
N PHE A 51 -2.34 -5.21 8.75
CA PHE A 51 -3.31 -6.21 9.15
C PHE A 51 -3.12 -7.50 8.36
N THR A 52 -3.55 -8.60 8.96
CA THR A 52 -3.73 -9.89 8.30
C THR A 52 -5.21 -10.16 8.18
N TRP A 53 -5.67 -10.56 7.00
CA TRP A 53 -7.04 -10.94 6.74
C TRP A 53 -7.10 -12.40 6.32
N ASN A 54 -7.84 -13.20 7.07
CA ASN A 54 -8.04 -14.61 6.79
C ASN A 54 -9.25 -14.79 5.86
N LEU A 55 -8.99 -15.27 4.65
CA LEU A 55 -10.01 -15.45 3.62
C LEU A 55 -10.90 -16.68 3.88
N THR A 56 -10.49 -17.60 4.76
CA THR A 56 -11.29 -18.79 5.08
C THR A 56 -12.43 -18.45 6.03
N ASN A 57 -12.22 -17.60 7.02
CA ASN A 57 -13.22 -17.25 8.04
C ASN A 57 -13.66 -15.77 8.00
N GLY A 58 -12.98 -14.93 7.23
CA GLY A 58 -13.25 -13.50 7.10
C GLY A 58 -12.70 -12.63 8.22
N PHE A 59 -12.07 -13.20 9.26
CA PHE A 59 -11.52 -12.43 10.38
C PHE A 59 -10.25 -11.68 9.98
N TYR A 60 -10.07 -10.50 10.57
CA TYR A 60 -8.87 -9.70 10.42
C TYR A 60 -8.22 -9.48 11.78
N ASP A 61 -6.89 -9.49 11.79
CA ASP A 61 -6.07 -9.21 12.96
C ASP A 61 -5.11 -8.07 12.64
N THR A 62 -4.93 -7.16 13.61
CA THR A 62 -3.96 -6.07 13.48
C THR A 62 -2.58 -6.56 13.89
N VAL A 63 -1.60 -6.43 12.98
CA VAL A 63 -0.22 -6.90 13.19
C VAL A 63 0.65 -5.80 13.79
N ASN A 64 0.52 -4.57 13.27
CA ASN A 64 1.31 -3.44 13.71
C ASN A 64 0.54 -2.14 13.50
N ILE A 65 0.70 -1.19 14.40
CA ILE A 65 0.18 0.17 14.30
C ILE A 65 1.36 1.12 14.48
N ASP A 66 1.61 1.94 13.46
CA ASP A 66 2.67 2.94 13.51
C ASP A 66 2.21 4.18 14.30
N ARG A 67 3.19 4.93 14.81
CA ARG A 67 2.93 6.17 15.54
C ARG A 67 2.29 7.23 14.64
N LEU A 68 1.58 8.17 15.28
CA LEU A 68 1.06 9.36 14.62
C LEU A 68 2.20 10.32 14.32
N THR A 69 2.33 10.72 13.05
CA THR A 69 3.25 11.76 12.60
C THR A 69 2.44 12.98 12.17
N GLU A 70 2.72 14.14 12.75
CA GLU A 70 2.04 15.39 12.38
C GLU A 70 2.34 15.74 10.91
N VAL A 71 1.31 16.13 10.18
CA VAL A 71 1.41 16.48 8.76
C VAL A 71 0.94 17.91 8.55
N ASN A 72 1.76 18.70 7.86
CA ASN A 72 1.39 20.06 7.48
C ASN A 72 0.41 20.05 6.30
N GLU A 73 -0.82 20.50 6.54
CA GLU A 73 -1.88 20.55 5.53
C GLU A 73 -1.48 21.37 4.28
N THR A 74 -0.65 22.41 4.45
CA THR A 74 -0.23 23.27 3.33
C THR A 74 0.75 22.57 2.39
N GLU A 75 1.62 21.71 2.88
CA GLU A 75 2.52 20.91 2.03
C GLU A 75 1.74 19.81 1.29
N MET A 76 0.74 19.21 1.93
CA MET A 76 -0.09 18.16 1.33
C MET A 76 -1.01 18.66 0.24
N ARG A 77 -1.53 19.89 0.34
CA ARG A 77 -2.32 20.47 -0.76
C ARG A 77 -1.48 20.74 -2.00
N ARG A 78 -0.16 20.96 -1.84
CA ARG A 78 0.77 21.23 -2.95
C ARG A 78 1.35 19.95 -3.56
N LYS A 79 1.50 18.88 -2.78
CA LYS A 79 2.00 17.58 -3.25
C LYS A 79 0.85 16.58 -3.26
N GLU A 80 0.47 16.09 -4.44
CA GLU A 80 -0.53 15.03 -4.56
C GLU A 80 -0.21 13.87 -3.59
N TRP A 81 -1.13 13.60 -2.66
CA TRP A 81 -0.93 12.62 -1.60
C TRP A 81 -0.98 11.20 -2.17
N LYS A 82 0.20 10.68 -2.55
CA LYS A 82 0.41 9.30 -3.03
C LYS A 82 1.41 8.55 -2.14
N PRO A 83 1.24 8.49 -0.80
CA PRO A 83 2.21 7.84 0.08
C PRO A 83 2.32 6.34 -0.24
N GLY A 84 1.18 5.72 -0.60
CA GLY A 84 1.08 4.28 -0.73
C GLY A 84 1.87 3.68 -1.89
N HIS A 85 1.97 4.37 -3.03
CA HIS A 85 2.64 3.80 -4.21
C HIS A 85 4.15 3.64 -4.01
N ARG A 86 4.83 4.69 -3.54
CA ARG A 86 6.27 4.63 -3.32
C ARG A 86 6.61 3.66 -2.19
N GLU A 87 5.88 3.74 -1.09
CA GLU A 87 6.14 2.91 0.08
C GLU A 87 5.85 1.43 -0.22
N CYS A 88 4.78 1.12 -0.95
CA CYS A 88 4.52 -0.27 -1.35
C CYS A 88 5.50 -0.79 -2.38
N ALA A 89 5.94 0.03 -3.33
CA ALA A 89 6.99 -0.38 -4.26
C ALA A 89 8.28 -0.73 -3.50
N LEU A 90 8.65 0.08 -2.50
CA LEU A 90 9.81 -0.17 -1.64
C LEU A 90 9.64 -1.45 -0.81
N LEU A 91 8.51 -1.62 -0.13
CA LEU A 91 8.25 -2.80 0.70
C LEU A 91 8.17 -4.08 -0.14
N ARG A 92 7.50 -4.05 -1.29
CA ARG A 92 7.45 -5.19 -2.22
C ARG A 92 8.85 -5.55 -2.71
N ARG A 93 9.70 -4.57 -2.97
CA ARG A 93 11.10 -4.79 -3.40
C ARG A 93 11.95 -5.36 -2.27
N GLN A 94 11.82 -4.87 -1.05
CA GLN A 94 12.57 -5.36 0.12
C GLN A 94 12.18 -6.79 0.51
N MET A 95 10.88 -7.12 0.38
CA MET A 95 10.32 -8.42 0.74
C MET A 95 10.19 -9.38 -0.44
N PHE A 96 10.82 -9.05 -1.59
CA PHE A 96 10.71 -9.83 -2.81
C PHE A 96 11.42 -11.17 -2.67
N VAL A 97 10.69 -12.26 -2.89
CA VAL A 97 11.24 -13.61 -2.98
C VAL A 97 10.89 -14.17 -4.36
N PRO A 98 11.89 -14.55 -5.19
CA PRO A 98 11.65 -15.12 -6.50
C PRO A 98 10.68 -16.31 -6.42
N GLN A 99 9.63 -16.29 -7.24
CA GLN A 99 8.66 -17.37 -7.33
C GLN A 99 9.10 -18.41 -8.37
N SER A 100 8.66 -19.64 -8.18
CA SER A 100 8.81 -20.69 -9.20
C SER A 100 8.11 -20.30 -10.49
N THR A 101 8.67 -20.74 -11.62
CA THR A 101 8.06 -20.64 -12.96
C THR A 101 6.74 -21.38 -13.10
N HIS A 102 6.26 -22.09 -12.07
CA HIS A 102 4.93 -22.71 -12.06
C HIS A 102 3.91 -21.95 -11.20
N ARG A 103 4.35 -20.96 -10.41
CA ARG A 103 3.51 -20.23 -9.43
C ARG A 103 3.42 -18.74 -9.72
N TYR A 104 3.88 -18.29 -10.88
CA TYR A 104 3.84 -16.89 -11.26
C TYR A 104 2.50 -16.56 -11.94
N ILE A 105 2.07 -15.31 -11.78
CA ILE A 105 0.86 -14.79 -12.42
C ILE A 105 1.26 -14.22 -13.78
N ASN A 106 0.71 -14.78 -14.86
CA ASN A 106 0.87 -14.25 -16.21
C ASN A 106 0.02 -12.98 -16.37
N VAL A 107 0.67 -11.85 -16.65
CA VAL A 107 -0.01 -10.60 -17.00
C VAL A 107 0.32 -10.27 -18.45
N LEU A 108 -0.70 -10.32 -19.32
CA LEU A 108 -0.57 -10.05 -20.75
C LEU A 108 -1.30 -8.75 -21.09
N THR A 109 -0.59 -7.76 -21.63
CA THR A 109 -1.16 -6.45 -21.97
C THR A 109 -0.55 -5.94 -23.27
N ASN A 110 -1.39 -5.57 -24.24
CA ASN A 110 -0.98 -4.84 -25.45
C ASN A 110 -1.78 -3.54 -25.54
N GLU A 111 -1.10 -2.40 -25.42
CA GLU A 111 -1.73 -1.08 -25.34
C GLU A 111 -1.61 -0.29 -26.66
N ALA A 112 -1.60 -0.98 -27.81
CA ALA A 112 -1.43 -0.38 -29.13
C ALA A 112 -2.42 0.76 -29.42
N VAL A 113 -3.69 0.59 -29.06
CA VAL A 113 -4.76 1.57 -29.32
C VAL A 113 -4.65 2.79 -28.40
N PHE A 114 -4.27 2.59 -27.13
CA PHE A 114 -4.26 3.65 -26.11
C PHE A 114 -2.94 4.42 -26.04
N LYS A 115 -1.81 3.76 -26.30
CA LYS A 115 -0.46 4.35 -26.21
C LYS A 115 0.20 4.51 -27.58
N GLY A 116 -0.49 4.13 -28.66
CA GLY A 116 -0.01 4.27 -30.04
C GLY A 116 1.18 3.36 -30.40
N LYS A 117 1.56 2.42 -29.53
CA LYS A 117 2.69 1.51 -29.72
C LYS A 117 2.28 0.09 -29.35
N SER A 118 2.40 -0.83 -30.31
CA SER A 118 2.16 -2.25 -30.10
C SER A 118 3.39 -2.94 -29.48
N LEU A 119 3.17 -4.11 -28.89
CA LEU A 119 4.25 -5.04 -28.52
C LEU A 119 5.01 -5.49 -29.78
N SER A 120 6.33 -5.62 -29.67
CA SER A 120 7.19 -6.15 -30.74
C SER A 120 7.31 -7.67 -30.75
N MET A 121 7.08 -8.32 -29.59
CA MET A 121 7.24 -9.76 -29.44
C MET A 121 6.37 -10.31 -28.31
N ILE A 122 5.86 -11.53 -28.49
CA ILE A 122 5.25 -12.35 -27.44
C ILE A 122 6.14 -13.57 -27.21
N VAL A 123 6.57 -13.79 -25.97
CA VAL A 123 7.52 -14.87 -25.63
C VAL A 123 6.81 -15.92 -24.77
N SER A 124 7.05 -17.19 -25.07
CA SER A 124 6.72 -18.33 -24.21
C SER A 124 8.02 -18.88 -23.61
N PRO A 125 8.36 -18.53 -22.34
CA PRO A 125 9.63 -18.91 -21.74
C PRO A 125 9.79 -20.43 -21.57
N GLN A 126 8.68 -21.14 -21.33
CA GLN A 126 8.68 -22.58 -21.08
C GLN A 126 8.98 -23.40 -22.34
N HIS A 127 8.56 -22.90 -23.50
CA HIS A 127 8.72 -23.59 -24.79
C HIS A 127 9.85 -22.99 -25.63
N PHE A 128 10.51 -21.93 -25.14
CA PHE A 128 11.52 -21.16 -25.87
C PHE A 128 11.03 -20.66 -27.24
N VAL A 129 9.74 -20.31 -27.34
CA VAL A 129 9.10 -19.80 -28.57
C VAL A 129 8.87 -18.31 -28.46
N ALA A 130 9.09 -17.59 -29.56
CA ALA A 130 8.76 -16.17 -29.68
C ALA A 130 7.94 -15.90 -30.96
N ILE A 131 6.89 -15.10 -30.83
CA ILE A 131 6.09 -14.58 -31.95
C ILE A 131 6.48 -13.11 -32.13
N LEU A 132 6.94 -12.76 -33.33
CA LEU A 132 7.25 -11.38 -33.73
C LEU A 132 5.99 -10.72 -34.29
N MET A 133 5.76 -9.45 -33.96
CA MET A 133 4.61 -8.66 -34.42
C MET A 133 5.03 -7.40 -35.17
#